data_AF-A0A1E1W3H4-F1
#
_entry.id   AF-A0A1E1W3H4-F1
#
_cell.length_a   1.000
_cell.length_b   1.000
_cell.length_c   1.000
_cell.angle_alpha   90.00
_cell.angle_beta   90.00
_cell.angle_gamma   90.00
#
_symmetry.space_group_name_H-M   'P 1'
#
loop_
_entity.id
_entity.type
_entity.pdbx_description
1 polymer ?
#
loop_
_entity_poly.entity_id
_entity_poly.type
_entity_poly.pdbx_seq_one_letter_code
_entity_poly.pdbx_strand_id
1 'polypeptide(L)'
;LAHPRRLLGLILVNCTASTSSVADAFRTRFSRWRGTDISQSEEDFLIYHKFGHQIASDSCEVGEKERLQTDYRSRLRGNLNTHNIKQYVKAFINRKDLMLKGCQPDILLITGMLSPYAGVVEKMYKELDKEKVTILKVDKVGDVLAEAPAKVAQSLLLFCQGQGLLTSLPPPGVERRMSRAMSMEEYDKPNIRRLSLTPNSSESPPPRKL
;
A
#
# COMPACT_ATOMS: atom_id res chain seq x y z
N LEU A 1 -17.89 2.46 7.60
CA LEU A 1 -18.70 3.68 7.79
C LEU A 1 -20.05 3.41 8.43
N ALA A 2 -20.94 2.61 7.81
CA ALA A 2 -22.27 2.32 8.36
C ALA A 2 -22.25 1.79 9.81
N HIS A 3 -21.20 1.05 10.21
CA HIS A 3 -20.99 0.59 11.58
C HIS A 3 -19.55 0.92 12.04
N PRO A 4 -19.28 2.15 12.49
CA PRO A 4 -17.91 2.59 12.81
C PRO A 4 -17.34 1.87 14.04
N ARG A 5 -18.20 1.51 14.99
CA ARG A 5 -17.80 0.80 16.23
C ARG A 5 -17.23 -0.60 16.00
N ARG A 6 -17.38 -1.17 14.81
CA ARG A 6 -16.83 -2.48 14.44
C ARG A 6 -15.49 -2.39 13.71
N LEU A 7 -14.96 -1.18 13.54
CA LEU A 7 -13.74 -0.91 12.78
C LEU A 7 -12.67 -0.38 13.73
N LEU A 8 -11.52 -1.05 13.77
CA LEU A 8 -10.33 -0.56 14.48
C LEU A 8 -9.55 0.43 13.60
N GLY A 9 -9.43 0.12 12.32
CA GLY A 9 -8.78 0.98 11.33
C GLY A 9 -9.06 0.47 9.92
N LEU A 10 -8.72 1.27 8.91
CA LEU A 10 -8.91 0.92 7.50
C LEU A 10 -7.59 1.02 6.75
N ILE A 11 -7.29 -0.01 5.96
CA ILE A 11 -6.13 0.00 5.07
C ILE A 11 -6.64 -0.14 3.64
N LEU A 12 -6.45 0.91 2.85
CA LEU A 12 -7.09 1.08 1.56
C LEU A 12 -6.03 1.16 0.46
N VAL A 13 -5.87 0.07 -0.29
CA VAL A 13 -4.90 -0.03 -1.39
C VAL A 13 -5.55 0.39 -2.70
N ASN A 14 -4.94 1.34 -3.43
CA ASN A 14 -5.45 1.86 -4.71
C ASN A 14 -6.93 2.29 -4.65
N CYS A 15 -7.38 2.78 -3.49
CA CYS A 15 -8.79 3.08 -3.26
C CYS A 15 -9.24 4.33 -4.01
N THR A 16 -10.44 4.26 -4.58
CA THR A 16 -11.04 5.32 -5.38
C THR A 16 -12.43 5.68 -4.85
N ALA A 17 -12.52 6.84 -4.20
CA ALA A 17 -13.75 7.28 -3.55
C ALA A 17 -14.85 7.69 -4.54
N SER A 18 -14.49 8.38 -5.64
CA SER A 18 -15.47 8.88 -6.61
C SER A 18 -15.61 7.96 -7.83
N THR A 19 -16.86 7.75 -8.25
CA THR A 19 -17.25 6.91 -9.38
C THR A 19 -16.96 7.53 -10.73
N SER A 20 -17.31 8.80 -10.91
CA SER A 20 -16.99 9.60 -12.10
C SER A 20 -15.49 9.59 -12.39
N SER A 21 -14.67 9.80 -11.37
CA SER A 21 -13.21 9.82 -11.51
C SER A 21 -12.62 8.49 -11.98
N VAL A 22 -13.25 7.34 -11.70
CA VAL A 22 -12.74 6.03 -12.14
C VAL A 22 -13.22 5.70 -13.53
N ALA A 23 -14.51 5.91 -13.81
CA ALA A 23 -15.07 5.65 -15.14
C ALA A 23 -14.42 6.56 -16.19
N ASP A 24 -14.20 7.84 -15.90
CA ASP A 24 -13.56 8.77 -16.83
C ASP A 24 -12.04 8.56 -16.94
N ALA A 25 -11.33 8.28 -15.83
CA ALA A 25 -9.91 7.94 -15.90
C ALA A 25 -9.69 6.63 -16.66
N PHE A 26 -10.59 5.65 -16.45
CA PHE A 26 -10.57 4.40 -17.20
C PHE A 26 -10.88 4.65 -18.67
N ARG A 27 -11.99 5.29 -19.02
CA ARG A 27 -12.38 5.55 -20.42
C ARG A 27 -11.29 6.31 -21.17
N THR A 28 -10.77 7.38 -20.58
CA THR A 28 -9.73 8.21 -21.21
C THR A 28 -8.42 7.45 -21.43
N ARG A 29 -8.00 6.62 -20.47
CA ARG A 29 -6.73 5.88 -20.58
C ARG A 29 -6.85 4.55 -21.32
N PHE A 30 -8.02 3.92 -21.29
CA PHE A 30 -8.34 2.72 -22.06
C PHE A 30 -8.44 3.02 -23.55
N SER A 31 -9.07 4.15 -23.93
CA SER A 31 -9.06 4.62 -25.32
C SER A 31 -7.63 4.85 -25.84
N ARG A 32 -6.71 5.30 -24.99
CA ARG A 32 -5.27 5.40 -25.34
C ARG A 32 -4.59 4.04 -25.48
N TRP A 33 -5.04 3.02 -24.75
CA TRP A 33 -4.44 1.69 -24.76
C TRP A 33 -4.84 0.86 -26.00
N ARG A 34 -6.10 0.92 -26.45
CA ARG A 34 -6.65 -0.04 -27.43
C ARG A 34 -7.18 0.58 -28.74
N GLY A 35 -7.08 1.89 -28.93
CA GLY A 35 -7.71 2.56 -30.07
C GLY A 35 -9.25 2.55 -29.96
N THR A 36 -9.91 3.36 -30.78
CA THR A 36 -11.29 3.82 -30.58
C THR A 36 -12.41 2.79 -30.74
N ASP A 37 -12.17 1.56 -31.24
CA ASP A 37 -13.25 0.73 -31.81
C ASP A 37 -13.41 -0.72 -31.31
N ILE A 38 -12.74 -1.14 -30.23
CA ILE A 38 -12.88 -2.54 -29.77
C ILE A 38 -13.63 -2.66 -28.44
N SER A 39 -14.76 -3.37 -28.53
CA SER A 39 -15.66 -3.88 -27.49
C SER A 39 -15.14 -3.78 -26.05
N GLN A 40 -15.88 -3.05 -25.20
CA GLN A 40 -15.63 -2.92 -23.77
C GLN A 40 -15.88 -4.26 -23.06
N SER A 41 -14.93 -5.19 -23.11
CA SER A 41 -15.02 -6.42 -22.33
C SER A 41 -14.70 -6.14 -20.86
N GLU A 42 -15.53 -6.65 -19.94
CA GLU A 42 -15.26 -6.55 -18.50
C GLU A 42 -13.94 -7.26 -18.10
N GLU A 43 -13.47 -8.21 -18.92
CA GLU A 43 -12.15 -8.84 -18.79
C GLU A 43 -11.02 -7.84 -19.08
N ASP A 44 -11.18 -7.02 -20.13
CA ASP A 44 -10.18 -6.03 -20.52
C ASP A 44 -10.09 -4.89 -19.48
N PHE A 45 -11.21 -4.60 -18.78
CA PHE A 45 -11.19 -3.72 -17.61
C PHE A 45 -10.27 -4.26 -16.51
N LEU A 46 -10.36 -5.55 -16.18
CA LEU A 46 -9.53 -6.15 -15.14
C LEU A 46 -8.06 -6.23 -15.52
N ILE A 47 -7.77 -6.51 -16.80
CA ILE A 47 -6.40 -6.50 -17.33
C ILE A 47 -5.80 -5.10 -17.16
N TYR A 48 -6.51 -4.07 -17.61
CA TYR A 48 -6.04 -2.69 -17.48
C TYR A 48 -5.96 -2.25 -16.01
N HIS A 49 -6.91 -2.65 -15.17
CA HIS A 49 -6.87 -2.34 -13.74
C HIS A 49 -5.61 -2.91 -13.08
N LYS A 50 -5.17 -4.10 -13.47
CA LYS A 50 -4.00 -4.76 -12.87
C LYS A 50 -2.67 -4.33 -13.48
N PHE A 51 -2.61 -4.14 -14.79
CA PHE A 51 -1.37 -3.91 -15.52
C PHE A 51 -1.29 -2.54 -16.19
N GLY A 52 -2.23 -1.64 -15.91
CA GLY A 52 -2.31 -0.32 -16.56
C GLY A 52 -1.03 0.51 -16.42
N HIS A 53 -0.26 0.32 -15.35
CA HIS A 53 1.04 0.96 -15.16
C HIS A 53 2.12 0.37 -16.08
N GLN A 54 2.19 -0.96 -16.22
CA GLN A 54 3.15 -1.66 -17.10
C GLN A 54 2.84 -1.41 -18.58
N ILE A 55 1.56 -1.22 -18.90
CA ILE A 55 1.10 -0.92 -20.25
C ILE A 55 1.49 0.50 -20.66
N ALA A 56 1.47 1.46 -19.74
CA ALA A 56 1.80 2.87 -19.97
C ALA A 56 3.29 3.17 -19.87
N SER A 57 4.07 2.31 -19.21
CA SER A 57 5.52 2.36 -19.24
C SER A 57 6.05 1.66 -20.49
N ASP A 58 6.66 2.40 -21.41
CA ASP A 58 7.28 1.87 -22.65
C ASP A 58 8.49 0.94 -22.41
N SER A 59 8.81 0.65 -21.15
CA SER A 59 9.99 -0.10 -20.71
C SER A 59 9.79 -1.63 -20.67
N CYS A 60 8.61 -2.15 -20.99
CA CYS A 60 8.35 -3.60 -21.00
C CYS A 60 8.33 -4.12 -22.44
N GLU A 61 9.09 -5.17 -22.73
CA GLU A 61 9.14 -5.76 -24.06
C GLU A 61 7.73 -6.21 -24.49
N VAL A 62 7.36 -5.91 -25.74
CA VAL A 62 6.02 -6.17 -26.29
C VAL A 62 5.61 -7.65 -26.09
N GLY A 63 6.57 -8.57 -26.20
CA GLY A 63 6.35 -10.00 -25.99
C GLY A 63 6.06 -10.40 -24.54
N GLU A 64 6.70 -9.77 -23.55
CA GLU A 64 6.42 -10.04 -22.14
C GLU A 64 5.03 -9.54 -21.73
N LYS A 65 4.66 -8.36 -22.23
CA LYS A 65 3.35 -7.75 -22.01
C LYS A 65 2.20 -8.61 -22.55
N GLU A 66 2.37 -9.20 -23.73
CA GLU A 66 1.36 -10.08 -24.33
C GLU A 66 1.23 -11.42 -23.59
N ARG A 67 2.36 -12.00 -23.16
CA ARG A 67 2.37 -13.20 -22.32
C ARG A 67 1.66 -12.97 -20.98
N LEU A 68 1.98 -11.88 -20.28
CA LEU A 68 1.37 -11.56 -18.99
C LEU A 68 -0.16 -11.40 -19.09
N GLN A 69 -0.62 -10.74 -20.15
CA GLN A 69 -2.05 -10.57 -20.42
C GLN A 69 -2.73 -11.91 -20.71
N THR A 70 -2.09 -12.76 -21.52
CA THR A 70 -2.62 -14.07 -21.90
C THR A 70 -2.72 -14.98 -20.68
N ASP A 71 -1.69 -15.02 -19.84
CA ASP A 71 -1.67 -15.78 -18.59
C ASP A 71 -2.75 -15.30 -17.62
N TYR A 72 -2.91 -13.98 -17.47
CA TYR A 72 -3.95 -13.43 -16.61
C TYR A 72 -5.35 -13.74 -17.14
N ARG A 73 -5.56 -13.66 -18.46
CA ARG A 73 -6.84 -14.02 -19.10
C ARG A 73 -7.15 -15.51 -18.94
N SER A 74 -6.14 -16.37 -19.04
CA SER A 74 -6.27 -17.81 -18.79
C SER A 74 -6.68 -18.08 -17.34
N ARG A 75 -6.04 -17.43 -16.36
CA ARG A 75 -6.40 -17.55 -14.93
C ARG A 75 -7.82 -17.06 -14.65
N LEU A 76 -8.24 -15.94 -15.25
CA LEU A 76 -9.60 -15.41 -15.10
C LEU A 76 -10.67 -16.38 -15.61
N ARG A 77 -10.37 -17.11 -16.69
CA ARG A 77 -11.31 -18.09 -17.29
C ARG A 77 -11.23 -19.48 -16.66
N GLY A 78 -10.07 -19.87 -16.13
CA GLY A 78 -9.84 -21.19 -15.53
C GLY A 78 -10.23 -21.30 -14.06
N ASN A 79 -10.02 -20.25 -13.27
CA ASN A 79 -10.18 -20.33 -11.80
C ASN A 79 -11.45 -19.66 -11.29
N LEU A 80 -12.11 -18.86 -12.12
CA LEU A 80 -13.22 -18.00 -11.69
C LEU A 80 -14.40 -18.13 -12.64
N ASN A 81 -15.61 -17.97 -12.09
CA ASN A 81 -16.82 -17.94 -12.88
C ASN A 81 -16.92 -16.61 -13.64
N THR A 82 -16.80 -16.68 -14.97
CA THR A 82 -16.80 -15.50 -15.86
C THR A 82 -18.10 -14.68 -15.78
N HIS A 83 -19.25 -15.31 -15.49
CA HIS A 83 -20.49 -14.58 -15.28
C HIS A 83 -20.44 -13.70 -14.03
N ASN A 84 -19.95 -14.25 -12.91
CA ASN A 84 -19.88 -13.53 -11.64
C ASN A 84 -18.86 -12.38 -11.71
N ILE A 85 -17.74 -12.57 -12.41
CA ILE A 85 -16.75 -11.52 -12.65
C ILE A 85 -17.38 -10.33 -13.37
N LYS A 86 -18.17 -10.60 -14.43
CA LYS A 86 -18.87 -9.54 -15.16
C LYS A 86 -19.81 -8.76 -14.26
N GLN A 87 -20.57 -9.44 -13.41
CA GLN A 87 -21.45 -8.78 -12.44
C GLN A 87 -20.66 -7.94 -11.42
N TYR A 88 -19.52 -8.44 -10.96
CA TYR A 88 -18.64 -7.70 -10.04
C TYR A 88 -18.11 -6.41 -10.67
N VAL A 89 -17.61 -6.47 -11.91
CA VAL A 89 -17.11 -5.28 -12.63
C VAL A 89 -18.23 -4.28 -12.86
N LYS A 90 -19.43 -4.74 -13.27
CA LYS A 90 -20.60 -3.88 -13.44
C LYS A 90 -21.01 -3.19 -12.15
N ALA A 91 -21.04 -3.91 -11.03
CA ALA A 91 -21.34 -3.35 -9.72
C ALA A 91 -20.29 -2.33 -9.29
N PHE A 92 -19.00 -2.58 -9.56
CA PHE A 92 -17.91 -1.65 -9.24
C PHE A 92 -17.99 -0.35 -10.05
N ILE A 93 -18.27 -0.43 -11.35
CA ILE A 93 -18.39 0.75 -12.23
C ILE A 93 -19.60 1.60 -11.81
N ASN A 94 -20.72 0.95 -11.47
CA ASN A 94 -21.98 1.61 -11.09
C ASN A 94 -22.12 1.88 -9.59
N ARG A 95 -21.02 1.81 -8.82
CA ARG A 95 -21.07 2.04 -7.36
C ARG A 95 -21.48 3.48 -7.05
N LYS A 96 -21.79 3.76 -5.78
CA LYS A 96 -21.96 5.13 -5.29
C LYS A 96 -20.63 5.65 -4.73
N ASP A 97 -20.50 6.96 -4.67
CA ASP A 97 -19.30 7.59 -4.11
C ASP A 97 -19.12 7.23 -2.64
N LEU A 98 -17.88 6.90 -2.27
CA LEU A 98 -17.49 6.49 -0.93
C LEU A 98 -17.14 7.72 -0.09
N MET A 99 -17.98 8.03 0.89
CA MET A 99 -17.82 9.19 1.77
C MET A 99 -16.89 8.89 2.95
N LEU A 100 -15.59 9.03 2.77
CA LEU A 100 -14.59 8.82 3.84
C LEU A 100 -14.45 10.02 4.81
N LYS A 101 -15.07 11.17 4.52
CA LYS A 101 -15.05 12.36 5.38
C LYS A 101 -15.78 12.07 6.69
N GLY A 102 -15.17 12.44 7.82
CA GLY A 102 -15.74 12.18 9.14
C GLY A 102 -15.67 10.71 9.59
N CYS A 103 -14.87 9.87 8.92
CA CYS A 103 -14.56 8.54 9.42
C CYS A 103 -13.95 8.63 10.83
N GLN A 104 -14.53 7.88 11.76
CA GLN A 104 -13.98 7.78 13.11
C GLN A 104 -12.66 6.99 13.17
N PRO A 105 -12.53 5.81 12.50
CA PRO A 105 -11.30 5.02 12.56
C PRO A 105 -10.16 5.65 11.77
N ASP A 106 -8.93 5.36 12.17
CA ASP A 106 -7.75 5.77 11.43
C ASP A 106 -7.65 5.04 10.10
N ILE A 107 -7.09 5.72 9.10
CA ILE A 107 -7.04 5.25 7.72
C ILE A 107 -5.60 5.29 7.21
N LEU A 108 -5.13 4.18 6.66
CA LEU A 108 -3.90 4.10 5.88
C LEU A 108 -4.23 3.93 4.40
N LEU A 109 -3.93 4.94 3.59
CA LEU A 109 -4.01 4.89 2.14
C LEU A 109 -2.69 4.37 1.57
N ILE A 110 -2.75 3.41 0.65
CA ILE A 110 -1.55 2.84 0.01
C ILE A 110 -1.69 2.96 -1.50
N THR A 111 -0.70 3.56 -2.16
CA THR A 111 -0.63 3.63 -3.63
C THR A 111 0.81 3.57 -4.13
N GLY A 112 0.99 2.98 -5.31
CA GLY A 112 2.24 3.10 -6.08
C GLY A 112 2.26 4.42 -6.83
N MET A 113 3.44 5.01 -7.04
CA MET A 113 3.61 6.24 -7.84
C MET A 113 3.30 6.04 -9.32
N LEU A 114 3.55 4.83 -9.85
CA LEU A 114 3.25 4.47 -11.24
C LEU A 114 1.83 3.91 -11.41
N SER A 115 1.11 3.70 -10.30
CA SER A 115 -0.27 3.17 -10.32
C SER A 115 -1.18 4.11 -11.12
N PRO A 116 -2.10 3.58 -11.96
CA PRO A 116 -3.06 4.41 -12.66
C PRO A 116 -3.98 5.19 -11.70
N TYR A 117 -4.08 4.76 -10.44
CA TYR A 117 -4.91 5.36 -9.39
C TYR A 117 -4.19 6.39 -8.53
N ALA A 118 -2.87 6.58 -8.68
CA ALA A 118 -2.05 7.43 -7.81
C ALA A 118 -2.63 8.85 -7.66
N GLY A 119 -2.95 9.51 -8.78
CA GLY A 119 -3.52 10.86 -8.75
C GLY A 119 -4.90 10.94 -8.09
N VAL A 120 -5.72 9.89 -8.19
CA VAL A 120 -7.04 9.83 -7.55
C VAL A 120 -6.91 9.64 -6.04
N VAL A 121 -6.00 8.76 -5.62
CA VAL A 121 -5.69 8.53 -4.19
C VAL A 121 -5.12 9.80 -3.55
N GLU A 122 -4.23 10.52 -4.25
CA GLU A 122 -3.68 11.78 -3.78
C GLU A 122 -4.74 12.87 -3.63
N LYS A 123 -5.65 12.99 -4.61
CA LYS A 123 -6.77 13.93 -4.51
C LYS A 123 -7.66 13.58 -3.33
N MET A 124 -7.99 12.30 -3.16
CA MET A 124 -8.78 11.82 -2.02
C MET A 124 -8.10 12.14 -0.68
N TYR A 125 -6.79 11.93 -0.56
CA TYR A 125 -6.02 12.29 0.63
C TYR A 125 -6.11 13.78 0.97
N LYS A 126 -6.04 14.67 -0.04
CA LYS A 126 -6.16 16.12 0.17
C LYS A 126 -7.52 16.56 0.71
N GLU A 127 -8.56 15.78 0.44
CA GLU A 127 -9.93 16.06 0.90
C GLU A 127 -10.25 15.46 2.27
N LEU A 128 -9.34 14.67 2.85
CA LEU A 128 -9.52 13.99 4.14
C LEU A 128 -8.76 14.68 5.27
N ASP A 129 -9.14 14.33 6.50
CA ASP A 129 -8.52 14.82 7.72
C ASP A 129 -7.13 14.18 7.93
N LYS A 130 -6.10 15.02 7.98
CA LYS A 130 -4.69 14.59 8.06
C LYS A 130 -4.30 14.08 9.44
N GLU A 131 -5.11 14.33 10.47
CA GLU A 131 -4.86 13.80 11.81
C GLU A 131 -5.16 12.30 11.87
N LYS A 132 -6.12 11.82 11.07
CA LYS A 132 -6.58 10.41 11.07
C LYS A 132 -6.13 9.61 9.87
N VAL A 133 -5.74 10.28 8.79
CA VAL A 133 -5.40 9.64 7.53
C VAL A 133 -3.90 9.75 7.27
N THR A 134 -3.27 8.60 7.07
CA THR A 134 -1.87 8.49 6.62
C THR A 134 -1.83 7.96 5.20
N ILE A 135 -0.87 8.41 4.40
CA ILE A 135 -0.67 7.93 3.02
C ILE A 135 0.74 7.35 2.84
N LEU A 136 0.81 6.10 2.36
CA LEU A 136 2.03 5.46 1.88
C LEU A 136 2.08 5.53 0.35
N LYS A 137 3.05 6.28 -0.16
CA LYS A 137 3.36 6.35 -1.60
C LYS A 137 4.66 5.62 -1.87
N VAL A 138 4.60 4.55 -2.67
CA VAL A 138 5.79 3.78 -3.02
C VAL A 138 6.32 4.20 -4.39
N ASP A 139 7.55 4.68 -4.41
CA ASP A 139 8.21 5.15 -5.63
C ASP A 139 8.53 4.00 -6.60
N LYS A 140 8.51 4.31 -7.91
CA LYS A 140 8.78 3.38 -9.03
C LYS A 140 7.97 2.08 -9.02
N VAL A 141 6.80 2.10 -8.39
CA VAL A 141 5.94 0.92 -8.22
C VAL A 141 4.55 1.21 -8.73
N GLY A 142 3.92 0.24 -9.41
CA GLY A 142 2.51 0.31 -9.77
C GLY A 142 1.63 -0.61 -8.95
N ASP A 143 1.91 -1.91 -8.92
CA ASP A 143 1.22 -2.85 -8.02
C ASP A 143 2.04 -3.04 -6.74
N VAL A 144 1.65 -2.31 -5.68
CA VAL A 144 2.39 -2.28 -4.42
C VAL A 144 2.44 -3.64 -3.74
N LEU A 145 1.40 -4.47 -3.88
CA LEU A 145 1.33 -5.76 -3.22
C LEU A 145 2.25 -6.80 -3.89
N ALA A 146 2.41 -6.70 -5.21
CA ALA A 146 3.30 -7.59 -5.96
C ALA A 146 4.76 -7.12 -5.93
N GLU A 147 5.00 -5.81 -6.11
CA GLU A 147 6.34 -5.27 -6.35
C GLU A 147 7.04 -4.81 -5.05
N ALA A 148 6.28 -4.41 -4.02
CA ALA A 148 6.85 -3.89 -2.77
C ALA A 148 6.17 -4.42 -1.49
N PRO A 149 5.98 -5.74 -1.34
CA PRO A 149 5.28 -6.31 -0.19
C PRO A 149 5.98 -6.00 1.15
N ALA A 150 7.31 -5.91 1.16
CA ALA A 150 8.08 -5.60 2.37
C ALA A 150 7.74 -4.21 2.94
N LYS A 151 7.59 -3.19 2.06
CA LYS A 151 7.23 -1.83 2.47
C LYS A 151 5.79 -1.76 2.98
N VAL A 152 4.89 -2.51 2.35
CA VAL A 152 3.49 -2.63 2.80
C VAL A 152 3.42 -3.29 4.17
N ALA A 153 4.15 -4.39 4.38
CA ALA A 153 4.21 -5.08 5.66
C ALA A 153 4.75 -4.19 6.79
N GLN A 154 5.81 -3.44 6.52
CA GLN A 154 6.37 -2.47 7.46
C GLN A 154 5.36 -1.37 7.83
N SER A 155 4.66 -0.80 6.84
CA SER A 155 3.63 0.20 7.09
C SER A 155 2.41 -0.35 7.81
N LEU A 156 2.01 -1.60 7.51
CA LEU A 156 0.94 -2.31 8.20
C LEU A 156 1.29 -2.49 9.68
N LEU A 157 2.51 -2.91 9.98
CA LEU A 157 2.96 -3.09 11.36
C LEU A 157 2.96 -1.77 12.13
N LEU A 158 3.50 -0.70 11.53
CA LEU A 158 3.49 0.63 12.14
C LEU A 158 2.07 1.16 12.38
N PHE A 159 1.16 0.92 11.43
CA PHE A 159 -0.25 1.29 11.59
C PHE A 159 -0.91 0.53 12.74
N CYS A 160 -0.70 -0.78 12.84
CA CYS A 160 -1.18 -1.58 13.97
C CYS A 160 -0.60 -1.10 15.31
N GLN A 161 0.69 -0.77 15.36
CA GLN A 161 1.34 -0.22 16.55
C GLN A 161 0.77 1.13 16.96
N GLY A 162 0.43 1.99 16.01
CA GLY A 162 -0.30 3.24 16.26
C GLY A 162 -1.67 3.03 16.89
N GLN A 163 -2.33 1.90 16.61
CA GLN A 163 -3.60 1.49 17.25
C GLN A 163 -3.40 0.82 18.62
N GLY A 164 -2.16 0.70 19.12
CA GLY A 164 -1.84 -0.05 20.34
C GLY A 164 -1.83 -1.57 20.16
N LEU A 165 -1.86 -2.08 18.92
CA LEU A 165 -1.78 -3.50 18.58
C LEU A 165 -0.33 -3.87 18.22
N LEU A 166 0.07 -5.13 18.43
CA LEU A 166 1.39 -5.64 18.01
C LEU A 166 2.60 -4.84 18.58
N THR A 167 2.44 -4.20 19.73
CA THR A 167 3.50 -3.41 20.41
C THR A 167 4.67 -4.27 20.90
N SER A 168 4.46 -5.59 21.01
CA SER A 168 5.51 -6.55 21.34
C SER A 168 6.49 -6.81 20.20
N LEU A 169 6.14 -6.47 18.95
CA LEU A 169 7.03 -6.59 17.80
C LEU A 169 7.98 -5.38 17.73
N PRO A 170 9.27 -5.59 17.40
CA PRO A 170 10.17 -4.47 17.21
C PRO A 170 9.71 -3.63 16.01
N PRO A 171 9.79 -2.29 16.09
CA PRO A 171 9.57 -1.45 14.93
C PRO A 171 10.54 -1.85 13.80
N PRO A 172 10.08 -1.91 12.55
CA PRO A 172 10.94 -2.22 11.42
C PRO A 172 12.13 -1.27 11.33
N GLY A 173 13.35 -1.81 11.25
CA GLY A 173 14.60 -1.04 11.25
C GLY A 173 15.18 -0.76 12.64
N VAL A 174 14.51 -1.17 13.72
CA VAL A 174 15.05 -1.12 15.08
C VAL A 174 15.40 -2.55 15.51
N GLU A 175 16.67 -2.92 15.37
CA GLU A 175 17.18 -4.09 16.08
C GLU A 175 17.08 -3.80 17.57
N ARG A 176 16.23 -4.55 18.28
CA ARG A 176 16.37 -4.61 19.74
C ARG A 176 17.76 -5.14 19.99
N ARG A 177 18.67 -4.29 20.47
CA ARG A 177 19.77 -4.74 21.33
C ARG A 177 19.08 -5.43 22.50
N MET A 178 18.84 -6.72 22.36
CA MET A 178 18.41 -7.55 23.46
C MET A 178 19.57 -7.49 24.44
N SER A 179 19.48 -6.63 25.44
CA SER A 179 20.33 -6.62 26.63
C SER A 179 20.04 -7.87 27.48
N ARG A 180 19.98 -9.04 26.84
CA ARG A 180 19.77 -10.35 27.46
C ARG A 180 21.08 -11.01 27.91
N ALA A 181 22.17 -10.26 27.91
CA ALA A 181 23.46 -10.71 28.44
C ALA A 181 23.96 -9.84 29.61
N MET A 182 23.07 -9.08 30.28
CA MET A 182 23.49 -8.39 31.50
C MET A 182 23.37 -9.32 32.70
N SER A 183 24.45 -9.50 33.45
CA SER A 183 24.44 -10.33 34.66
C SER A 183 23.56 -9.69 35.75
N MET A 184 23.14 -10.50 36.74
CA MET A 184 22.37 -9.99 37.88
C MET A 184 23.11 -8.86 38.63
N GLU A 185 24.45 -8.89 38.61
CA GLU A 185 25.32 -7.86 39.20
C GLU A 185 25.37 -6.57 38.36
N GLU A 186 25.07 -6.63 37.06
CA GLU A 186 24.96 -5.44 36.20
C GLU A 186 23.63 -4.70 36.36
N TYR A 187 22.58 -5.38 36.86
CA TYR A 187 21.32 -4.74 37.22
C TYR A 187 21.41 -3.91 38.50
N ASP A 188 22.24 -4.35 39.45
CA ASP A 188 22.41 -3.68 40.75
C ASP A 188 23.29 -2.42 40.67
N LYS A 189 24.00 -2.21 39.56
CA LYS A 189 24.78 -0.99 39.36
C LYS A 189 23.86 0.15 38.91
N PRO A 190 23.71 1.23 39.69
CA PRO A 190 22.87 2.35 39.32
C PRO A 190 23.42 3.02 38.06
N ASN A 191 22.77 2.77 36.92
CA ASN A 191 23.16 3.35 35.65
C ASN A 191 22.47 4.71 35.46
N ILE A 192 23.13 5.76 35.92
CA ILE A 192 22.66 7.15 35.88
C ILE A 192 22.40 7.61 34.42
N ARG A 193 22.97 6.93 33.42
CA ARG A 193 22.80 7.24 31.99
C ARG A 193 21.67 6.49 31.31
N ARG A 194 20.99 5.56 31.99
CA ARG A 194 19.86 4.80 31.40
C ARG A 194 18.65 5.69 31.08
N LEU A 195 18.58 6.89 31.67
CA LEU A 195 17.55 7.90 31.45
C LEU A 195 18.06 9.16 30.72
N SER A 196 19.34 9.27 30.38
CA SER A 196 19.88 10.45 29.71
C SER A 196 19.80 10.30 28.19
N LEU A 197 18.99 11.13 27.53
CA LEU A 197 18.84 11.25 26.07
C LEU A 197 20.01 12.01 25.43
N THR A 198 21.27 11.67 25.73
CA THR A 198 22.43 12.24 25.02
C THR A 198 23.07 11.19 24.11
N PRO A 199 23.37 11.52 22.85
CA PRO A 199 23.96 10.57 21.91
C PRO A 199 25.40 10.26 22.32
N ASN A 200 25.74 8.97 22.41
CA ASN A 200 27.11 8.52 22.66
C ASN A 200 28.02 8.97 21.50
N SER A 201 28.97 9.87 21.76
CA SER A 201 30.14 10.05 20.91
C SER A 201 31.02 8.80 21.00
N SER A 202 31.41 8.27 19.84
CA SER A 202 32.23 7.07 19.66
C SER A 202 33.53 7.10 20.47
N GLU A 203 33.71 6.09 21.31
CA GLU A 203 34.93 5.83 22.07
C GLU A 203 36.03 5.29 21.14
N SER A 204 37.15 6.02 21.05
CA SER A 204 38.36 5.63 20.32
C SER A 204 39.12 4.52 21.07
N PRO A 205 39.86 3.64 20.36
CA PRO A 205 40.53 2.50 20.99
C PRO A 205 41.77 2.94 21.79
N PRO A 206 42.18 2.17 22.82
CA PRO A 206 43.23 2.60 23.75
C PRO A 206 44.63 2.51 23.12
N PRO A 207 45.60 3.32 23.59
CA PRO A 207 46.95 3.30 23.07
C PRO A 207 47.69 2.01 23.49
N ARG A 208 48.40 1.39 22.53
CA ARG A 208 49.35 0.31 22.80
C ARG A 208 50.47 0.84 23.71
N LYS A 209 50.71 0.16 24.83
CA LYS A 209 51.90 0.37 25.66
C LYS A 209 53.12 -0.19 24.91
N LEU A 210 54.23 0.57 25.02
CA LEU A 210 55.56 0.32 24.47
C LEU A 210 56.11 -1.07 24.80
#